data_AF-A0A7S4LBS9-F1
#
_entry.id   AF-A0A7S4LBS9-F1
#
_cell.length_a   1.000
_cell.length_b   1.000
_cell.length_c   1.000
_cell.angle_alpha   90.00
_cell.angle_beta   90.00
_cell.angle_gamma   90.00
#
_symmetry.space_group_name_H-M   'P 1'
#
loop_
_entity.id
_entity.type
_entity.pdbx_description
1 polymer ?
#
loop_
_entity_poly.entity_id
_entity_poly.type
_entity_poly.pdbx_seq_one_letter_code
_entity_poly.pdbx_strand_id
1 'polypeptide(L)'
;MECFPRRIDIPATYGTPDLEEDGARQTGVGSAVTAMLSTTLLIALMLAALLAVDPSTQATAQSLWSAALSKAPAAAQWQPVHRLGQGARPAVVRPPMASAGARRDTSIVSSHGPAAFGPERSERSHVVVPKATMTAEDSGFLSKIPIFGPLLGFFASLFTLYSWGAFRKRHNANLQRQYKEQAALPANVEFVGADKVPGLSGLNGKALIAGKKYPTKPEVMAAIPKHLMQKDTFKSMMYALMSTALTGLCVYAGTFIPYSWAYAWAWALYGIVTGTVATGCWVIAHECGHSAFSDNKLLQDTVGYTLHSLLLVPYFSWQRSHAVHHANTNHMETGETHVPGLAGNAGATSGVAKLMGPLWPILHTVVVLLFGWPMYLMFGESGGPAYGKTNHFWPYAPFNNGEKELFPGKHKARVLLSDIGVLAVIAGLVAWGATWGAMYPILHYVLPYLGVNCWLVGYTWLQHTDVDVPHFDSNEYTWAKGAFHTIDRPYGPVLDFLHHGIGSTHVTHHVNSAIPHYNAWKVTEHLKSTFPDIYLYDPTPVHKALWRVAKNCIAVGKQPGQDGMYVWLKDPSRSSVAVEQDVKPTVQQTGQPVLATV
;
A
#
# COMPACT_ATOMS: atom_id res chain seq x y z
N MET A 1 1.81 -47.51 31.28
CA MET A 1 3.12 -47.15 31.84
C MET A 1 4.09 -47.09 30.66
N GLU A 2 4.04 -46.05 29.84
CA GLU A 2 4.57 -44.70 30.08
C GLU A 2 6.11 -44.64 30.02
N CYS A 3 6.64 -44.06 28.93
CA CYS A 3 7.65 -43.00 28.94
C CYS A 3 7.85 -42.42 27.54
N PHE A 4 7.72 -41.10 27.41
CA PHE A 4 8.03 -40.33 26.19
C PHE A 4 9.56 -40.18 25.99
N PRO A 5 10.05 -40.10 24.74
CA PRO A 5 11.31 -39.45 24.42
C PRO A 5 11.09 -38.03 23.85
N ARG A 6 11.48 -37.04 24.67
CA ARG A 6 12.13 -35.75 24.38
C ARG A 6 11.80 -34.97 23.08
N ARG A 7 11.47 -33.69 23.27
CA ARG A 7 11.55 -32.65 22.24
C ARG A 7 12.92 -32.65 21.55
N ILE A 8 12.92 -32.41 20.24
CA ILE A 8 14.09 -32.00 19.48
C ILE A 8 14.02 -30.47 19.37
N ASP A 9 14.95 -29.78 20.03
CA ASP A 9 15.09 -28.34 19.89
C ASP A 9 15.77 -28.01 18.55
N ILE A 10 15.11 -27.18 17.74
CA ILE A 10 15.62 -26.71 16.45
C ILE A 10 16.49 -25.47 16.69
N PRO A 11 17.77 -25.44 16.25
CA PRO A 11 18.65 -24.30 16.50
C PRO A 11 18.23 -23.06 15.71
N ALA A 12 18.03 -21.95 16.41
CA ALA A 12 17.66 -20.67 15.82
C ALA A 12 18.88 -19.92 15.26
N THR A 13 19.06 -19.97 13.93
CA THR A 13 19.92 -19.05 13.15
C THR A 13 19.27 -18.85 11.77
N TYR A 14 19.16 -17.66 11.18
CA TYR A 14 19.73 -16.35 11.50
C TYR A 14 18.76 -15.47 12.30
N GLY A 15 19.24 -14.95 13.43
CA GLY A 15 18.48 -14.04 14.27
C GLY A 15 18.40 -12.61 13.72
N THR A 16 17.35 -11.92 14.15
CA THR A 16 17.33 -10.47 14.32
C THR A 16 18.60 -9.95 15.00
N PRO A 17 19.11 -8.76 14.66
CA PRO A 17 20.23 -8.17 15.39
C PRO A 17 19.75 -7.69 16.76
N ASP A 18 19.95 -8.51 17.79
CA ASP A 18 19.96 -8.00 19.15
C ASP A 18 21.20 -7.12 19.37
N LEU A 19 21.00 -6.08 20.17
CA LEU A 19 21.98 -5.07 20.50
C LEU A 19 22.57 -5.45 21.85
N GLU A 20 23.81 -5.94 21.87
CA GLU A 20 24.67 -5.82 23.04
C GLU A 20 25.80 -4.82 22.74
N GLU A 21 26.28 -4.20 23.80
CA GLU A 21 27.18 -3.05 23.75
C GLU A 21 28.57 -3.43 23.25
N ASP A 22 29.16 -2.59 22.40
CA ASP A 22 30.63 -2.50 22.38
C ASP A 22 31.13 -1.10 21.99
N GLY A 23 32.36 -0.80 22.39
CA GLY A 23 32.88 0.55 22.57
C GLY A 23 33.06 1.41 21.31
N ALA A 24 32.57 2.66 21.42
CA ALA A 24 33.17 3.89 20.90
C ALA A 24 33.95 3.86 19.55
N ARG A 25 33.30 4.38 18.49
CA ARG A 25 33.98 5.25 17.51
C ARG A 25 33.20 6.54 17.26
N GLN A 26 33.64 7.62 17.91
CA GLN A 26 33.16 8.97 17.67
C GLN A 26 33.70 9.52 16.34
N THR A 27 33.01 9.29 15.22
CA THR A 27 33.16 10.08 13.97
C THR A 27 31.89 9.98 13.11
N GLY A 28 30.84 10.75 13.45
CA GLY A 28 29.59 10.70 12.67
C GLY A 28 28.49 11.74 12.99
N VAL A 29 28.58 12.43 14.12
CA VAL A 29 27.50 13.33 14.60
C VAL A 29 27.14 14.44 13.60
N GLY A 30 28.14 15.05 12.94
CA GLY A 30 27.90 16.14 11.98
C GLY A 30 27.10 15.74 10.73
N SER A 31 27.27 14.50 10.24
CA SER A 31 26.51 13.99 9.09
C SER A 31 25.04 13.71 9.46
N ALA A 32 24.82 13.05 10.61
CA ALA A 32 23.48 12.75 11.09
C ALA A 32 22.66 14.03 11.39
N VAL A 33 23.27 15.03 12.03
CA VAL A 33 22.61 16.33 12.27
C VAL A 33 22.27 17.03 10.96
N THR A 34 23.13 16.98 9.94
CA THR A 34 22.85 17.58 8.62
C THR A 34 21.70 16.85 7.91
N ALA A 35 21.65 15.51 7.98
CA ALA A 35 20.55 14.71 7.42
C ALA A 35 19.21 14.91 8.16
N MET A 36 19.24 15.03 9.49
CA MET A 36 18.06 15.35 10.29
C MET A 36 17.57 16.77 10.02
N LEU A 37 18.47 17.76 9.93
CA LEU A 37 18.11 19.13 9.56
C LEU A 37 17.53 19.21 8.14
N SER A 38 18.07 18.48 7.16
CA SER A 38 17.49 18.46 5.81
C SER A 38 16.15 17.74 5.74
N THR A 39 15.94 16.69 6.55
CA THR A 39 14.65 15.96 6.60
C THR A 39 13.60 16.78 7.34
N THR A 40 13.94 17.38 8.49
CA THR A 40 13.06 18.32 9.21
C THR A 40 12.78 19.56 8.39
N LEU A 41 13.74 20.06 7.60
CA LEU A 41 13.50 21.14 6.64
C LEU A 41 12.58 20.68 5.49
N LEU A 42 12.68 19.44 5.00
CA LEU A 42 11.75 18.89 4.00
C LEU A 42 10.34 18.74 4.57
N ILE A 43 10.18 18.22 5.78
CA ILE A 43 8.90 18.12 6.50
C ILE A 43 8.34 19.52 6.76
N ALA A 44 9.18 20.45 7.21
CA ALA A 44 8.79 21.84 7.44
C ALA A 44 8.45 22.56 6.12
N LEU A 45 9.07 22.20 4.99
CA LEU A 45 8.71 22.71 3.66
C LEU A 45 7.45 22.05 3.10
N MET A 46 7.16 20.77 3.41
CA MET A 46 5.87 20.15 3.08
C MET A 46 4.74 20.70 3.94
N LEU A 47 4.94 20.81 5.26
CA LEU A 47 3.99 21.43 6.17
C LEU A 47 3.83 22.92 5.84
N ALA A 48 4.90 23.65 5.56
CA ALA A 48 4.80 25.03 5.08
C ALA A 48 4.14 25.10 3.71
N ALA A 49 4.36 24.17 2.77
CA ALA A 49 3.65 24.17 1.49
C ALA A 49 2.15 23.87 1.66
N LEU A 50 1.78 22.98 2.59
CA LEU A 50 0.38 22.67 2.95
C LEU A 50 -0.29 23.84 3.70
N LEU A 51 0.46 24.56 4.55
CA LEU A 51 0.00 25.73 5.30
C LEU A 51 0.08 27.05 4.51
N ALA A 52 0.88 27.12 3.45
CA ALA A 52 1.06 28.29 2.58
C ALA A 52 0.19 28.24 1.32
N VAL A 53 -0.79 27.33 1.24
CA VAL A 53 -1.90 27.40 0.27
C VAL A 53 -2.89 28.53 0.65
N ASP A 54 -2.37 29.66 1.17
CA ASP A 54 -3.16 30.77 1.71
C ASP A 54 -4.20 31.21 0.66
N PRO A 55 -5.50 31.26 1.00
CA PRO A 55 -6.55 31.76 0.11
C PRO A 55 -6.21 33.10 -0.57
N SER A 56 -5.40 33.97 0.06
CA SER A 56 -4.91 35.22 -0.55
C SER A 56 -3.99 34.98 -1.76
N THR A 57 -3.12 33.96 -1.69
CA THR A 57 -2.22 33.58 -2.80
C THR A 57 -2.99 32.89 -3.92
N GLN A 58 -4.03 32.11 -3.61
CA GLN A 58 -4.94 31.55 -4.62
C GLN A 58 -5.76 32.64 -5.31
N ALA A 59 -6.29 33.64 -4.60
CA ALA A 59 -6.97 34.78 -5.22
C ALA A 59 -6.03 35.58 -6.13
N THR A 60 -4.76 35.71 -5.74
CA THR A 60 -3.71 36.33 -6.57
C THR A 60 -3.41 35.48 -7.81
N ALA A 61 -3.27 34.16 -7.68
CA ALA A 61 -3.05 33.26 -8.81
C ALA A 61 -4.26 33.22 -9.77
N GLN A 62 -5.50 33.19 -9.26
CA GLN A 62 -6.73 33.22 -10.06
C GLN A 62 -6.92 34.56 -10.78
N SER A 63 -6.59 35.69 -10.15
CA SER A 63 -6.62 37.00 -10.82
C SER A 63 -5.53 37.12 -11.89
N LEU A 64 -4.32 36.62 -11.65
CA LEU A 64 -3.27 36.53 -12.67
C LEU A 64 -3.64 35.59 -13.83
N TRP A 65 -4.24 34.44 -13.56
CA TRP A 65 -4.73 33.50 -14.57
C TRP A 65 -5.89 34.10 -15.40
N SER A 66 -6.82 34.79 -14.74
CA SER A 66 -7.91 35.52 -15.42
C SER A 66 -7.39 36.70 -16.24
N ALA A 67 -6.36 37.40 -15.75
CA ALA A 67 -5.64 38.44 -16.50
C ALA A 67 -4.84 37.88 -17.68
N ALA A 68 -4.37 36.63 -17.61
CA ALA A 68 -3.72 35.94 -18.72
C ALA A 68 -4.74 35.49 -19.77
N LEU A 69 -5.87 34.89 -19.37
CA LEU A 69 -6.94 34.48 -20.27
C LEU A 69 -7.63 35.67 -20.97
N SER A 70 -7.81 36.80 -20.28
CA SER A 70 -8.33 38.03 -20.90
C SER A 70 -7.34 38.75 -21.82
N LYS A 71 -6.04 38.40 -21.74
CA LYS A 71 -4.98 38.87 -22.66
C LYS A 71 -4.62 37.85 -23.74
N ALA A 72 -5.13 36.63 -23.68
CA ALA A 72 -5.03 35.70 -24.77
C ALA A 72 -5.85 36.25 -25.96
N PRO A 73 -5.26 36.42 -27.15
CA PRO A 73 -6.00 36.92 -28.30
C PRO A 73 -7.16 35.97 -28.59
N ALA A 74 -8.37 36.54 -28.71
CA ALA A 74 -9.58 35.78 -28.99
C ALA A 74 -9.33 34.84 -30.18
N ALA A 75 -9.64 33.56 -29.99
CA ALA A 75 -9.33 32.52 -30.97
C ALA A 75 -9.86 32.90 -32.36
N ALA A 76 -8.95 33.12 -33.30
CA ALA A 76 -9.31 33.40 -34.68
C ALA A 76 -10.20 32.26 -35.20
N GLN A 77 -11.36 32.64 -35.74
CA GLN A 77 -12.34 31.69 -36.27
C GLN A 77 -11.67 30.79 -37.32
N TRP A 78 -11.71 29.48 -37.11
CA TRP A 78 -11.23 28.50 -38.08
C TRP A 78 -12.10 28.54 -39.34
N GLN A 79 -11.65 29.28 -40.35
CA GLN A 79 -12.18 29.22 -41.72
C GLN A 79 -11.44 28.10 -42.49
N PRO A 80 -12.14 27.16 -43.13
CA PRO A 80 -11.50 26.09 -43.90
C PRO A 80 -11.07 26.59 -45.29
N VAL A 81 -9.76 26.67 -45.54
CA VAL A 81 -9.24 27.11 -46.84
C VAL A 81 -8.96 25.93 -47.77
N HIS A 82 -9.68 25.89 -48.89
CA HIS A 82 -9.41 24.97 -50.00
C HIS A 82 -8.21 25.43 -50.86
N ARG A 83 -7.30 24.48 -51.11
CA ARG A 83 -6.49 24.22 -52.33
C ARG A 83 -5.98 25.37 -53.25
N LEU A 84 -4.70 25.21 -53.64
CA LEU A 84 -3.98 25.66 -54.86
C LEU A 84 -3.42 27.11 -54.89
N GLY A 85 -2.16 27.23 -55.33
CA GLY A 85 -1.52 28.50 -55.72
C GLY A 85 0.01 28.44 -55.71
N GLN A 86 0.65 28.56 -56.88
CA GLN A 86 2.11 28.53 -57.04
C GLN A 86 2.77 29.87 -56.65
N GLY A 87 4.06 29.84 -56.27
CA GLY A 87 5.01 30.92 -56.64
C GLY A 87 5.82 31.62 -55.55
N ALA A 88 7.10 31.86 -55.87
CA ALA A 88 8.04 32.86 -55.31
C ALA A 88 8.65 32.69 -53.88
N ARG A 89 9.98 32.52 -53.87
CA ARG A 89 10.94 33.08 -52.88
C ARG A 89 11.21 34.57 -53.26
N PRO A 90 11.76 35.47 -52.40
CA PRO A 90 12.75 35.29 -51.32
C PRO A 90 12.25 35.89 -49.97
N ALA A 91 13.03 36.20 -48.91
CA ALA A 91 14.49 36.30 -48.72
C ALA A 91 14.92 35.96 -47.26
N VAL A 92 16.16 36.32 -46.88
CA VAL A 92 16.72 36.23 -45.52
C VAL A 92 17.22 37.61 -45.09
N VAL A 93 16.89 38.05 -43.87
CA VAL A 93 17.51 39.23 -43.22
C VAL A 93 17.88 38.87 -41.78
N ARG A 94 19.13 39.15 -41.39
CA ARG A 94 19.65 39.02 -40.02
C ARG A 94 19.72 40.41 -39.33
N PRO A 95 19.69 40.49 -38.00
CA PRO A 95 19.69 41.76 -37.26
C PRO A 95 21.10 42.40 -37.15
N PRO A 96 21.20 43.72 -36.93
CA PRO A 96 22.46 44.39 -36.61
C PRO A 96 22.78 44.40 -35.10
N MET A 97 24.08 44.39 -34.78
CA MET A 97 24.64 44.73 -33.47
C MET A 97 25.25 46.13 -33.47
N ALA A 98 25.10 46.87 -32.37
CA ALA A 98 26.01 47.91 -31.86
C ALA A 98 25.59 48.18 -30.38
N SER A 99 26.38 48.20 -29.30
CA SER A 99 27.80 48.46 -28.97
C SER A 99 28.05 49.86 -28.36
N ALA A 100 28.53 49.88 -27.11
CA ALA A 100 28.98 51.03 -26.29
C ALA A 100 27.92 52.10 -25.93
N GLY A 101 27.94 52.76 -24.76
CA GLY A 101 28.77 52.60 -23.56
C GLY A 101 29.05 53.94 -22.86
N ALA A 102 28.90 54.04 -21.53
CA ALA A 102 29.51 55.08 -20.66
C ALA A 102 29.20 54.84 -19.17
N ARG A 103 30.16 55.17 -18.29
CA ARG A 103 30.00 55.25 -16.83
C ARG A 103 29.37 56.58 -16.40
N ARG A 104 28.86 56.65 -15.16
CA ARG A 104 29.29 57.66 -14.18
C ARG A 104 29.02 57.22 -12.74
N ASP A 105 30.01 57.39 -11.90
CA ASP A 105 29.94 57.28 -10.44
C ASP A 105 29.32 58.54 -9.82
N THR A 106 28.71 58.43 -8.63
CA THR A 106 28.95 59.36 -7.49
C THR A 106 28.26 58.85 -6.21
N SER A 107 28.71 59.35 -5.06
CA SER A 107 28.54 58.72 -3.75
C SER A 107 28.44 59.75 -2.61
N ILE A 108 28.15 59.27 -1.39
CA ILE A 108 28.19 60.00 -0.09
C ILE A 108 27.01 61.03 0.01
N VAL A 109 26.33 61.30 1.14
CA VAL A 109 26.77 61.58 2.52
C VAL A 109 25.74 61.15 3.58
N SER A 110 26.24 60.76 4.75
CA SER A 110 25.53 60.49 6.01
C SER A 110 25.63 61.65 7.03
N SER A 111 24.67 61.79 7.95
CA SER A 111 24.83 62.60 9.17
C SER A 111 24.16 61.97 10.41
N HIS A 112 24.81 62.08 11.58
CA HIS A 112 24.30 61.64 12.89
C HIS A 112 23.37 62.73 13.49
N GLY A 113 22.26 62.42 14.19
CA GLY A 113 22.18 62.08 15.64
C GLY A 113 21.73 63.32 16.46
N PRO A 114 21.45 63.26 17.79
CA PRO A 114 20.99 62.14 18.65
C PRO A 114 19.79 62.49 19.60
N ALA A 115 19.31 61.48 20.36
CA ALA A 115 18.69 61.54 21.71
C ALA A 115 17.41 62.38 22.04
N ALA A 116 16.39 61.74 22.64
CA ALA A 116 15.97 61.94 24.06
C ALA A 116 14.70 61.13 24.46
N PHE A 117 14.54 60.83 25.75
CA PHE A 117 13.39 60.14 26.36
C PHE A 117 12.23 61.11 26.70
N GLY A 118 10.97 60.64 26.68
CA GLY A 118 9.83 61.34 27.29
C GLY A 118 8.47 60.73 26.89
N PRO A 119 7.53 60.45 27.81
CA PRO A 119 6.37 59.60 27.51
C PRO A 119 5.05 60.38 27.32
N GLU A 120 4.14 59.91 26.45
CA GLU A 120 2.72 60.19 26.65
C GLU A 120 1.73 59.15 26.05
N ARG A 121 0.67 58.95 26.83
CA ARG A 121 -0.71 58.52 26.51
C ARG A 121 -0.98 57.35 25.55
N SER A 122 -1.57 56.31 26.14
CA SER A 122 -2.43 55.36 25.45
C SER A 122 -3.79 55.98 25.06
N GLU A 123 -4.15 55.94 23.78
CA GLU A 123 -5.55 56.01 23.36
C GLU A 123 -6.02 54.65 22.83
N ARG A 124 -7.12 54.13 23.39
CA ARG A 124 -7.74 52.88 22.95
C ARG A 124 -8.75 53.20 21.83
N SER A 125 -8.38 52.96 20.58
CA SER A 125 -9.36 52.87 19.49
C SER A 125 -10.08 51.52 19.57
N HIS A 126 -11.38 51.55 19.87
CA HIS A 126 -12.23 50.35 19.90
C HIS A 126 -12.45 49.82 18.47
N VAL A 127 -11.79 48.71 18.12
CA VAL A 127 -12.17 47.93 16.94
C VAL A 127 -13.37 47.05 17.29
N VAL A 128 -14.52 47.39 16.71
CA VAL A 128 -15.73 46.56 16.82
C VAL A 128 -15.56 45.34 15.91
N VAL A 129 -15.27 44.18 16.50
CA VAL A 129 -15.32 42.89 15.79
C VAL A 129 -16.79 42.49 15.66
N PRO A 130 -17.33 42.31 14.43
CA PRO A 130 -18.68 41.81 14.27
C PRO A 130 -18.76 40.35 14.72
N LYS A 131 -19.57 40.06 15.76
CA LYS A 131 -19.98 38.70 16.09
C LYS A 131 -20.86 38.17 14.95
N ALA A 132 -20.29 37.37 14.07
CA ALA A 132 -21.07 36.50 13.18
C ALA A 132 -21.70 35.37 14.01
N THR A 133 -22.93 35.56 14.48
CA THR A 133 -23.78 34.46 14.94
C THR A 133 -24.11 33.57 13.75
N MET A 134 -23.65 32.32 13.77
CA MET A 134 -24.06 31.31 12.79
C MET A 134 -25.58 31.09 12.87
N THR A 135 -26.29 31.35 11.78
CA THR A 135 -27.63 30.82 11.56
C THR A 135 -27.52 29.40 10.99
N ALA A 136 -28.50 28.55 11.29
CA ALA A 136 -28.40 27.10 11.09
C ALA A 136 -28.66 26.62 9.63
N GLU A 137 -28.47 27.47 8.62
CA GLU A 137 -28.85 27.15 7.23
C GLU A 137 -27.69 26.58 6.37
N ASP A 138 -26.42 26.91 6.69
CA ASP A 138 -25.26 26.49 5.88
C ASP A 138 -24.76 25.05 6.14
N SER A 139 -25.27 24.37 7.17
CA SER A 139 -24.93 22.97 7.45
C SER A 139 -25.77 21.95 6.64
N GLY A 140 -26.75 22.42 5.86
CA GLY A 140 -27.77 21.59 5.21
C GLY A 140 -27.47 21.08 3.80
N PHE A 141 -26.24 21.19 3.28
CA PHE A 141 -25.95 20.82 1.88
C PHE A 141 -25.60 19.33 1.69
N LEU A 142 -24.80 18.73 2.58
CA LEU A 142 -24.36 17.33 2.44
C LEU A 142 -25.51 16.32 2.57
N SER A 143 -26.54 16.64 3.36
CA SER A 143 -27.74 15.81 3.53
C SER A 143 -28.72 15.87 2.36
N LYS A 144 -28.56 16.82 1.43
CA LYS A 144 -29.43 17.01 0.26
C LYS A 144 -28.91 16.31 -1.01
N ILE A 145 -27.77 15.62 -0.94
CA ILE A 145 -27.22 14.86 -2.07
C ILE A 145 -27.79 13.44 -2.05
N PRO A 146 -28.68 13.06 -3.00
CA PRO A 146 -29.44 11.80 -2.95
C PRO A 146 -28.58 10.53 -3.12
N ILE A 147 -27.28 10.67 -3.36
CA ILE A 147 -26.31 9.58 -3.54
C ILE A 147 -25.51 9.33 -2.25
N PHE A 148 -25.19 10.36 -1.46
CA PHE A 148 -24.31 10.23 -0.29
C PHE A 148 -24.98 9.59 0.92
N GLY A 149 -26.26 9.89 1.19
CA GLY A 149 -27.03 9.22 2.25
C GLY A 149 -27.11 7.70 2.03
N PRO A 150 -27.52 7.24 0.84
CA PRO A 150 -27.49 5.82 0.49
C PRO A 150 -26.08 5.21 0.45
N LEU A 151 -25.04 5.93 0.03
CA LEU A 151 -23.66 5.43 0.10
C LEU A 151 -23.20 5.21 1.54
N LEU A 152 -23.33 6.21 2.42
CA LEU A 152 -22.97 6.05 3.84
C LEU A 152 -23.85 5.00 4.53
N GLY A 153 -25.13 4.91 4.19
CA GLY A 153 -26.03 3.86 4.67
C GLY A 153 -25.58 2.47 4.20
N PHE A 154 -25.24 2.32 2.92
CA PHE A 154 -24.74 1.07 2.33
C PHE A 154 -23.38 0.68 2.93
N PHE A 155 -22.46 1.62 3.13
CA PHE A 155 -21.16 1.37 3.76
C PHE A 155 -21.29 1.06 5.25
N ALA A 156 -22.18 1.73 5.99
CA ALA A 156 -22.51 1.38 7.38
C ALA A 156 -23.20 0.01 7.47
N SER A 157 -24.07 -0.35 6.53
CA SER A 157 -24.66 -1.69 6.43
C SER A 157 -23.63 -2.76 6.08
N LEU A 158 -22.68 -2.48 5.18
CA LEU A 158 -21.51 -3.33 4.92
C LEU A 158 -20.65 -3.49 6.19
N PHE A 159 -20.41 -2.41 6.93
CA PHE A 159 -19.68 -2.42 8.20
C PHE A 159 -20.41 -3.26 9.27
N THR A 160 -21.75 -3.22 9.28
CA THR A 160 -22.59 -4.04 10.18
C THR A 160 -22.62 -5.51 9.74
N LEU A 161 -22.66 -5.79 8.42
CA LEU A 161 -22.51 -7.14 7.85
C LEU A 161 -21.12 -7.73 8.11
N TYR A 162 -20.07 -6.90 8.14
CA TYR A 162 -18.70 -7.26 8.51
C TYR A 162 -18.39 -7.12 10.01
N SER A 163 -19.37 -6.80 10.88
CA SER A 163 -19.21 -6.74 12.34
C SER A 163 -19.13 -8.15 12.96
N TRP A 164 -18.12 -8.89 12.54
CA TRP A 164 -17.98 -10.34 12.67
C TRP A 164 -17.32 -10.72 14.00
N GLY A 165 -17.90 -10.26 15.12
CA GLY A 165 -17.40 -10.55 16.47
C GLY A 165 -17.45 -12.06 16.79
N ALA A 166 -18.66 -12.59 16.96
CA ALA A 166 -18.90 -13.99 17.33
C ALA A 166 -18.74 -14.96 16.14
N PHE A 167 -19.15 -14.57 14.93
CA PHE A 167 -19.00 -15.42 13.75
C PHE A 167 -17.52 -15.66 13.43
N ARG A 168 -16.66 -14.63 13.36
CA ARG A 168 -15.22 -14.82 13.05
C ARG A 168 -14.51 -15.66 14.11
N LYS A 169 -14.95 -15.64 15.38
CA LYS A 169 -14.40 -16.53 16.41
C LYS A 169 -14.76 -18.00 16.14
N ARG A 170 -16.00 -18.31 15.76
CA ARG A 170 -16.39 -19.67 15.30
C ARG A 170 -15.72 -20.04 13.98
N HIS A 171 -15.59 -19.10 13.05
CA HIS A 171 -14.94 -19.30 11.76
C HIS A 171 -13.44 -19.60 11.89
N ASN A 172 -12.70 -18.84 12.69
CA ASN A 172 -11.28 -19.11 12.94
C ASN A 172 -11.07 -20.43 13.69
N ALA A 173 -11.94 -20.76 14.65
CA ALA A 173 -11.93 -22.07 15.32
C ALA A 173 -12.27 -23.23 14.35
N ASN A 174 -13.25 -23.05 13.46
CA ASN A 174 -13.60 -24.02 12.43
C ASN A 174 -12.51 -24.16 11.36
N LEU A 175 -11.84 -23.07 10.98
CA LEU A 175 -10.67 -23.08 10.11
C LEU A 175 -9.55 -23.90 10.74
N GLN A 176 -9.10 -23.54 11.96
CA GLN A 176 -8.06 -24.30 12.66
C GLN A 176 -8.45 -25.77 12.87
N ARG A 177 -9.73 -26.05 13.14
CA ARG A 177 -10.26 -27.41 13.23
C ARG A 177 -10.16 -28.13 11.88
N GLN A 178 -10.58 -27.53 10.76
CA GLN A 178 -10.52 -28.14 9.43
C GLN A 178 -9.10 -28.29 8.88
N TYR A 179 -8.17 -27.39 9.22
CA TYR A 179 -6.73 -27.57 9.00
C TYR A 179 -6.21 -28.80 9.77
N LYS A 180 -6.62 -28.97 11.03
CA LYS A 180 -6.23 -30.12 11.88
C LYS A 180 -6.95 -31.43 11.51
N GLU A 181 -8.16 -31.36 10.96
CA GLU A 181 -9.01 -32.52 10.60
C GLU A 181 -8.87 -32.99 9.13
N GLN A 182 -7.88 -32.49 8.38
CA GLN A 182 -7.58 -32.91 7.00
C GLN A 182 -8.82 -33.00 6.09
N ALA A 183 -9.69 -31.98 6.09
CA ALA A 183 -10.99 -32.04 5.42
C ALA A 183 -10.88 -32.47 3.95
N ALA A 184 -11.15 -33.75 3.68
CA ALA A 184 -11.10 -34.33 2.36
C ALA A 184 -12.18 -33.66 1.48
N LEU A 185 -11.74 -33.07 0.38
CA LEU A 185 -12.64 -32.41 -0.56
C LEU A 185 -13.58 -33.47 -1.16
N PRO A 186 -14.89 -33.19 -1.30
CA PRO A 186 -15.81 -34.16 -1.86
C PRO A 186 -15.37 -34.50 -3.29
N ALA A 187 -15.53 -35.77 -3.67
CA ALA A 187 -14.91 -36.39 -4.85
C ALA A 187 -15.38 -35.82 -6.22
N ASN A 188 -16.20 -34.78 -6.21
CA ASN A 188 -16.79 -34.11 -7.37
C ASN A 188 -16.24 -32.69 -7.62
N VAL A 189 -15.22 -32.23 -6.88
CA VAL A 189 -14.47 -31.02 -7.23
C VAL A 189 -13.47 -31.37 -8.33
N GLU A 190 -13.65 -30.82 -9.53
CA GLU A 190 -12.65 -30.93 -10.60
C GLU A 190 -11.40 -30.12 -10.26
N PHE A 191 -10.38 -30.81 -9.74
CA PHE A 191 -9.05 -30.24 -9.55
C PHE A 191 -8.27 -30.18 -10.87
N VAL A 192 -7.29 -29.30 -10.88
CA VAL A 192 -6.71 -28.82 -12.12
C VAL A 192 -5.36 -29.49 -12.37
N GLY A 193 -5.30 -30.32 -13.42
CA GLY A 193 -4.04 -30.62 -14.11
C GLY A 193 -3.54 -29.40 -14.88
N ALA A 194 -2.24 -29.34 -15.19
CA ALA A 194 -1.61 -28.19 -15.87
C ALA A 194 -2.32 -27.81 -17.20
N ASP A 195 -2.95 -28.79 -17.82
CA ASP A 195 -3.76 -28.75 -19.05
C ASP A 195 -5.21 -28.23 -18.87
N LYS A 196 -5.67 -27.89 -17.65
CA LYS A 196 -7.09 -27.55 -17.36
C LYS A 196 -7.34 -26.28 -16.53
N VAL A 197 -6.33 -25.44 -16.27
CA VAL A 197 -6.50 -24.13 -15.61
C VAL A 197 -7.38 -23.21 -16.47
N PRO A 198 -8.26 -22.34 -15.91
CA PRO A 198 -9.15 -21.48 -16.69
C PRO A 198 -8.39 -20.28 -17.29
N GLY A 199 -7.56 -20.55 -18.29
CA GLY A 199 -6.59 -19.59 -18.81
C GLY A 199 -5.48 -19.36 -17.79
N LEU A 200 -4.35 -20.06 -17.99
CA LEU A 200 -3.11 -19.82 -17.24
C LEU A 200 -2.75 -18.34 -17.24
N SER A 201 -1.99 -17.89 -16.23
CA SER A 201 -1.44 -16.54 -16.26
C SER A 201 -0.32 -16.46 -17.32
N GLY A 202 0.35 -15.31 -17.47
CA GLY A 202 1.55 -15.27 -18.32
C GLY A 202 2.72 -16.09 -17.74
N LEU A 203 2.59 -16.67 -16.54
CA LEU A 203 3.48 -17.71 -16.01
C LEU A 203 3.32 -19.05 -16.72
N ASN A 204 2.23 -19.27 -17.47
CA ASN A 204 1.96 -20.52 -18.20
C ASN A 204 2.05 -21.77 -17.30
N GLY A 205 1.56 -21.70 -16.06
CA GLY A 205 1.54 -22.86 -15.15
C GLY A 205 2.89 -23.21 -14.53
N LYS A 206 3.93 -22.40 -14.79
CA LYS A 206 5.31 -22.63 -14.30
C LYS A 206 5.37 -22.89 -12.79
N ALA A 207 4.57 -22.20 -11.98
CA ALA A 207 4.60 -22.37 -10.54
C ALA A 207 3.87 -23.63 -10.04
N LEU A 208 3.04 -24.28 -10.87
CA LEU A 208 2.31 -25.52 -10.55
C LEU A 208 3.11 -26.81 -10.87
N ILE A 209 4.31 -26.68 -11.44
CA ILE A 209 5.14 -27.83 -11.83
C ILE A 209 5.66 -28.55 -10.58
N ALA A 210 5.16 -29.76 -10.37
CA ALA A 210 5.53 -30.66 -9.27
C ALA A 210 7.02 -31.06 -9.30
N GLY A 211 7.55 -31.48 -8.15
CA GLY A 211 8.89 -32.09 -8.05
C GLY A 211 10.07 -31.14 -8.28
N LYS A 212 9.83 -29.83 -8.42
CA LYS A 212 10.89 -28.81 -8.50
C LYS A 212 11.75 -28.81 -7.23
N LYS A 213 13.07 -28.84 -7.42
CA LYS A 213 14.04 -28.61 -6.34
C LYS A 213 14.13 -27.12 -6.06
N TYR A 214 13.90 -26.74 -4.80
CA TYR A 214 14.09 -25.37 -4.34
C TYR A 214 15.42 -25.26 -3.60
N PRO A 215 16.24 -24.23 -3.88
CA PRO A 215 17.49 -24.00 -3.17
C PRO A 215 17.25 -23.59 -1.72
N THR A 216 18.23 -23.82 -0.85
CA THR A 216 18.23 -23.28 0.51
C THR A 216 18.51 -21.77 0.52
N LYS A 217 18.16 -21.09 1.62
CA LYS A 217 18.44 -19.65 1.75
C LYS A 217 19.92 -19.29 1.57
N PRO A 218 20.91 -20.03 2.15
CA PRO A 218 22.32 -19.76 1.92
C PRO A 218 22.75 -19.89 0.45
N GLU A 219 22.25 -20.88 -0.29
CA GLU A 219 22.57 -21.05 -1.72
C GLU A 219 22.06 -19.87 -2.56
N VAL A 220 20.85 -19.38 -2.28
CA VAL A 220 20.31 -18.18 -2.95
C VAL A 220 21.11 -16.93 -2.59
N MET A 221 21.50 -16.75 -1.32
CA MET A 221 22.34 -15.62 -0.92
C MET A 221 23.74 -15.66 -1.54
N ALA A 222 24.32 -16.87 -1.72
CA ALA A 222 25.62 -17.06 -2.36
C ALA A 222 25.61 -16.72 -3.86
N ALA A 223 24.48 -16.87 -4.53
CA ALA A 223 24.31 -16.50 -5.94
C ALA A 223 24.24 -14.98 -6.19
N ILE A 224 23.98 -14.17 -5.15
CA ILE A 224 23.83 -12.72 -5.28
C ILE A 224 25.19 -12.03 -5.08
N PRO A 225 25.68 -11.21 -6.04
CA PRO A 225 26.94 -10.49 -5.89
C PRO A 225 26.94 -9.56 -4.67
N LYS A 226 27.91 -9.74 -3.76
CA LYS A 226 28.00 -8.99 -2.49
C LYS A 226 27.96 -7.46 -2.65
N HIS A 227 28.53 -6.93 -3.72
CA HIS A 227 28.53 -5.48 -3.99
C HIS A 227 27.13 -4.91 -4.29
N LEU A 228 26.17 -5.75 -4.73
CA LEU A 228 24.78 -5.34 -4.94
C LEU A 228 23.96 -5.33 -3.64
N MET A 229 24.43 -5.97 -2.57
CA MET A 229 23.84 -5.88 -1.23
C MET A 229 24.27 -4.64 -0.45
N GLN A 230 25.23 -3.85 -0.97
CA GLN A 230 25.74 -2.67 -0.28
C GLN A 230 24.78 -1.48 -0.41
N LYS A 231 24.60 -0.76 0.71
CA LYS A 231 23.71 0.39 0.82
C LYS A 231 24.51 1.68 0.70
N ASP A 232 24.12 2.53 -0.23
CA ASP A 232 24.59 3.91 -0.35
C ASP A 232 23.53 4.83 0.28
N THR A 233 23.85 5.39 1.45
CA THR A 233 22.95 6.28 2.19
C THR A 233 22.72 7.61 1.45
N PHE A 234 23.71 8.13 0.73
CA PHE A 234 23.57 9.37 -0.02
C PHE A 234 22.60 9.16 -1.20
N LYS A 235 22.78 8.06 -1.94
CA LYS A 235 21.88 7.66 -3.02
C LYS A 235 20.45 7.42 -2.52
N SER A 236 20.27 6.73 -1.41
CA SER A 236 18.95 6.54 -0.78
C SER A 236 18.29 7.87 -0.39
N MET A 237 19.03 8.79 0.22
CA MET A 237 18.54 10.15 0.54
C MET A 237 18.18 10.96 -0.72
N MET A 238 18.92 10.80 -1.82
CA MET A 238 18.60 11.44 -3.10
C MET A 238 17.26 10.95 -3.67
N TYR A 239 16.96 9.65 -3.60
CA TYR A 239 15.64 9.13 -3.99
C TYR A 239 14.52 9.58 -3.04
N ALA A 240 14.77 9.64 -1.73
CA ALA A 240 13.82 10.19 -0.77
C ALA A 240 13.47 11.65 -1.08
N LEU A 241 14.50 12.47 -1.34
CA LEU A 241 14.34 13.87 -1.78
C LEU A 241 13.57 13.95 -3.10
N MET A 242 13.90 13.12 -4.08
CA MET A 242 13.24 13.09 -5.39
C MET A 242 11.74 12.80 -5.26
N SER A 243 11.35 11.71 -4.61
CA SER A 243 9.93 11.35 -4.42
C SER A 243 9.18 12.41 -3.63
N THR A 244 9.80 12.98 -2.58
CA THR A 244 9.17 14.01 -1.76
C THR A 244 8.99 15.32 -2.53
N ALA A 245 10.01 15.75 -3.29
CA ALA A 245 9.96 16.96 -4.10
C ALA A 245 8.94 16.85 -5.24
N LEU A 246 8.89 15.71 -5.94
CA LEU A 246 7.89 15.46 -6.98
C LEU A 246 6.47 15.45 -6.39
N THR A 247 6.29 14.85 -5.20
CA THR A 247 5.00 14.89 -4.49
C THR A 247 4.60 16.32 -4.13
N GLY A 248 5.53 17.10 -3.57
CA GLY A 248 5.30 18.52 -3.24
C GLY A 248 4.98 19.39 -4.47
N LEU A 249 5.64 19.14 -5.60
CA LEU A 249 5.35 19.78 -6.89
C LEU A 249 3.93 19.46 -7.39
N CYS A 250 3.49 18.20 -7.27
CA CYS A 250 2.12 17.82 -7.58
C CYS A 250 1.11 18.51 -6.67
N VAL A 251 1.30 18.47 -5.35
CA VAL A 251 0.43 19.16 -4.37
C VAL A 251 0.36 20.66 -4.64
N TYR A 252 1.50 21.30 -4.94
CA TYR A 252 1.55 22.70 -5.33
C TYR A 252 0.77 22.98 -6.63
N ALA A 253 0.87 22.12 -7.65
CA ALA A 253 0.07 22.22 -8.87
C ALA A 253 -1.45 22.10 -8.59
N GLY A 254 -1.84 21.30 -7.59
CA GLY A 254 -3.22 21.20 -7.12
C GLY A 254 -3.81 22.53 -6.65
N THR A 255 -2.99 23.42 -6.10
CA THR A 255 -3.44 24.74 -5.58
C THR A 255 -3.97 25.68 -6.67
N PHE A 256 -3.71 25.40 -7.95
CA PHE A 256 -4.22 26.16 -9.09
C PHE A 256 -5.57 25.63 -9.62
N ILE A 257 -6.06 24.49 -9.13
CA ILE A 257 -7.32 23.89 -9.57
C ILE A 257 -8.49 24.58 -8.82
N PRO A 258 -9.48 25.18 -9.51
CA PRO A 258 -10.60 25.81 -8.83
C PRO A 258 -11.48 24.83 -8.05
N TYR A 259 -11.98 25.26 -6.89
CA TYR A 259 -12.92 24.51 -6.05
C TYR A 259 -14.36 24.63 -6.59
N SER A 260 -14.61 24.01 -7.75
CA SER A 260 -15.92 23.97 -8.39
C SER A 260 -16.17 22.62 -9.05
N TRP A 261 -17.42 22.18 -9.07
CA TRP A 261 -17.86 20.96 -9.74
C TRP A 261 -17.48 20.91 -11.23
N ALA A 262 -17.34 22.07 -11.89
CA ALA A 262 -16.84 22.18 -13.26
C ALA A 262 -15.40 21.64 -13.44
N TYR A 263 -14.64 21.53 -12.35
CA TYR A 263 -13.26 21.03 -12.29
C TYR A 263 -13.15 19.68 -11.56
N ALA A 264 -14.26 18.98 -11.29
CA ALA A 264 -14.23 17.67 -10.62
C ALA A 264 -13.38 16.63 -11.37
N TRP A 265 -13.34 16.70 -12.70
CA TRP A 265 -12.46 15.87 -13.55
C TRP A 265 -10.98 16.20 -13.35
N ALA A 266 -10.63 17.48 -13.14
CA ALA A 266 -9.27 17.93 -12.89
C ALA A 266 -8.81 17.50 -11.49
N TRP A 267 -9.71 17.57 -10.50
CA TRP A 267 -9.47 17.00 -9.16
C TRP A 267 -9.27 15.49 -9.18
N ALA A 268 -10.08 14.75 -9.94
CA ALA A 268 -9.89 13.30 -10.12
C ALA A 268 -8.53 12.97 -10.77
N LEU A 269 -8.14 13.69 -11.82
CA LEU A 269 -6.83 13.54 -12.48
C LEU A 269 -5.69 13.90 -11.52
N TYR A 270 -5.80 15.00 -10.78
CA TYR A 270 -4.86 15.40 -9.73
C TYR A 270 -4.68 14.30 -8.68
N GLY A 271 -5.78 13.69 -8.21
CA GLY A 271 -5.75 12.58 -7.25
C GLY A 271 -4.95 11.39 -7.77
N ILE A 272 -5.25 10.96 -9.00
CA ILE A 272 -4.57 9.82 -9.64
C ILE A 272 -3.08 10.12 -9.84
N VAL A 273 -2.73 11.28 -10.40
CA VAL A 273 -1.33 11.64 -10.70
C VAL A 273 -0.54 11.84 -9.41
N THR A 274 -1.05 12.63 -8.47
CA THR A 274 -0.38 12.91 -7.19
C THR A 274 -0.24 11.66 -6.34
N GLY A 275 -1.26 10.80 -6.29
CA GLY A 275 -1.19 9.51 -5.60
C GLY A 275 -0.20 8.54 -6.23
N THR A 276 -0.09 8.53 -7.56
CA THR A 276 0.97 7.77 -8.28
C THR A 276 2.35 8.28 -7.87
N VAL A 277 2.60 9.59 -7.97
CA VAL A 277 3.91 10.17 -7.58
C VAL A 277 4.23 9.94 -6.09
N ALA A 278 3.24 10.09 -5.20
CA ALA A 278 3.38 9.88 -3.76
C ALA A 278 3.64 8.42 -3.35
N THR A 279 3.29 7.44 -4.21
CA THR A 279 3.69 6.04 -4.01
C THR A 279 5.22 5.88 -3.95
N GLY A 280 5.98 6.76 -4.61
CA GLY A 280 7.45 6.80 -4.46
C GLY A 280 7.89 7.06 -3.01
N CYS A 281 7.20 7.95 -2.27
CA CYS A 281 7.46 8.18 -0.85
C CYS A 281 7.08 6.95 0.00
N TRP A 282 5.98 6.28 -0.34
CA TRP A 282 5.57 5.04 0.31
C TRP A 282 6.63 3.95 0.17
N VAL A 283 7.15 3.76 -1.05
CA VAL A 283 8.19 2.76 -1.35
C VAL A 283 9.50 3.11 -0.64
N ILE A 284 9.91 4.37 -0.55
CA ILE A 284 11.09 4.78 0.22
C ILE A 284 10.95 4.46 1.72
N ALA A 285 9.78 4.72 2.31
CA ALA A 285 9.51 4.37 3.71
C ALA A 285 9.46 2.84 3.92
N HIS A 286 9.02 2.09 2.91
CA HIS A 286 9.11 0.64 2.86
C HIS A 286 10.58 0.15 2.84
N GLU A 287 11.47 0.76 2.05
CA GLU A 287 12.92 0.50 2.08
C GLU A 287 13.55 0.81 3.45
N CYS A 288 12.98 1.76 4.20
CA CYS A 288 13.36 2.00 5.58
C CYS A 288 12.95 0.82 6.49
N GLY A 289 11.71 0.32 6.34
CA GLY A 289 11.22 -0.84 7.06
C GLY A 289 12.09 -2.10 6.89
N HIS A 290 12.67 -2.31 5.71
CA HIS A 290 13.48 -3.50 5.39
C HIS A 290 14.96 -3.45 5.76
N SER A 291 15.41 -2.40 6.45
CA SER A 291 16.85 -2.16 6.65
C SER A 291 17.64 -1.91 5.34
N ALA A 292 16.98 -1.63 4.19
CA ALA A 292 17.62 -1.41 2.89
C ALA A 292 18.11 0.03 2.66
N PHE A 293 17.41 1.02 3.22
CA PHE A 293 17.69 2.44 3.01
C PHE A 293 19.10 2.91 3.45
N SER A 294 19.55 2.52 4.65
CA SER A 294 20.85 2.90 5.22
C SER A 294 21.32 1.86 6.25
N ASP A 295 22.61 1.85 6.58
CA ASP A 295 23.13 1.12 7.75
C ASP A 295 22.94 1.90 9.06
N ASN A 296 22.64 3.20 8.99
CA ASN A 296 22.24 3.99 10.16
C ASN A 296 20.77 3.75 10.48
N LYS A 297 20.51 2.83 11.43
CA LYS A 297 19.16 2.47 11.91
C LYS A 297 18.34 3.69 12.39
N LEU A 298 18.97 4.68 13.04
CA LEU A 298 18.25 5.86 13.54
C LEU A 298 17.79 6.76 12.39
N LEU A 299 18.67 7.04 11.42
CA LEU A 299 18.30 7.80 10.22
C LEU A 299 17.17 7.10 9.46
N GLN A 300 17.30 5.79 9.30
CA GLN A 300 16.33 4.95 8.61
C GLN A 300 14.97 4.93 9.29
N ASP A 301 14.90 4.59 10.58
CA ASP A 301 13.64 4.57 11.32
C ASP A 301 13.05 5.99 11.41
N THR A 302 13.85 7.07 11.41
CA THR A 302 13.34 8.45 11.33
C THR A 302 12.67 8.75 9.98
N VAL A 303 13.36 8.50 8.86
CA VAL A 303 12.83 8.76 7.50
C VAL A 303 11.59 7.90 7.23
N GLY A 304 11.66 6.61 7.58
CA GLY A 304 10.53 5.68 7.45
C GLY A 304 9.33 6.12 8.28
N TYR A 305 9.53 6.37 9.58
CA TYR A 305 8.47 6.82 10.49
C TYR A 305 7.79 8.09 10.00
N THR A 306 8.55 9.11 9.58
CA THR A 306 8.00 10.34 9.01
C THR A 306 7.14 10.07 7.78
N LEU A 307 7.72 9.44 6.76
CA LEU A 307 7.06 9.30 5.45
C LEU A 307 5.83 8.38 5.52
N HIS A 308 5.89 7.31 6.32
CA HIS A 308 4.72 6.46 6.56
C HIS A 308 3.66 7.14 7.43
N SER A 309 4.03 7.91 8.46
CA SER A 309 3.05 8.69 9.23
C SER A 309 2.31 9.71 8.35
N LEU A 310 3.03 10.42 7.47
CA LEU A 310 2.46 11.33 6.46
C LEU A 310 1.53 10.64 5.45
N LEU A 311 1.54 9.30 5.39
CA LEU A 311 0.66 8.48 4.56
C LEU A 311 -0.30 7.62 5.40
N LEU A 312 -0.53 7.97 6.67
CA LEU A 312 -1.38 7.24 7.64
C LEU A 312 -1.01 5.76 7.82
N VAL A 313 0.26 5.40 7.56
CA VAL A 313 0.80 4.06 7.76
C VAL A 313 1.50 4.02 9.13
N PRO A 314 1.09 3.13 10.05
CA PRO A 314 1.76 2.99 11.34
C PRO A 314 3.11 2.26 11.15
N TYR A 315 4.19 3.04 10.96
CA TYR A 315 5.49 2.56 10.49
C TYR A 315 6.05 1.33 11.20
N PHE A 316 6.13 1.30 12.54
CA PHE A 316 6.77 0.18 13.24
C PHE A 316 5.90 -1.07 13.38
N SER A 317 4.57 -0.92 13.39
CA SER A 317 3.67 -2.09 13.33
C SER A 317 3.74 -2.69 11.94
N TRP A 318 3.67 -1.87 10.88
CA TRP A 318 3.85 -2.32 9.50
C TRP A 318 5.25 -2.90 9.23
N GLN A 319 6.32 -2.30 9.75
CA GLN A 319 7.69 -2.84 9.68
C GLN A 319 7.76 -4.27 10.26
N ARG A 320 7.05 -4.52 11.37
CA ARG A 320 6.99 -5.85 11.98
C ARG A 320 6.14 -6.82 11.17
N SER A 321 4.92 -6.45 10.80
CA SER A 321 4.03 -7.35 10.07
C SER A 321 4.58 -7.72 8.70
N HIS A 322 5.08 -6.75 7.95
CA HIS A 322 5.71 -7.00 6.64
C HIS A 322 6.99 -7.87 6.76
N ALA A 323 7.78 -7.73 7.83
CA ALA A 323 8.90 -8.67 8.07
C ALA A 323 8.43 -10.11 8.34
N VAL A 324 7.24 -10.30 8.94
CA VAL A 324 6.62 -11.62 9.12
C VAL A 324 6.03 -12.14 7.80
N HIS A 325 5.46 -11.27 6.96
CA HIS A 325 5.04 -11.59 5.59
C HIS A 325 6.19 -12.14 4.77
N HIS A 326 7.32 -11.43 4.70
CA HIS A 326 8.54 -11.88 4.00
C HIS A 326 9.09 -13.23 4.50
N ALA A 327 8.90 -13.56 5.78
CA ALA A 327 9.33 -14.82 6.35
C ALA A 327 8.38 -16.00 6.08
N ASN A 328 7.10 -15.74 5.74
CA ASN A 328 6.04 -16.75 5.64
C ASN A 328 5.16 -16.61 4.37
N THR A 329 5.62 -15.86 3.37
CA THR A 329 4.87 -15.63 2.11
C THR A 329 4.43 -16.96 1.51
N ASN A 330 3.18 -17.04 1.05
CA ASN A 330 2.52 -18.25 0.53
C ASN A 330 2.32 -19.43 1.52
N HIS A 331 2.56 -19.26 2.83
CA HIS A 331 2.23 -20.27 3.84
C HIS A 331 0.77 -20.13 4.32
N MET A 332 -0.03 -21.21 4.22
CA MET A 332 -1.47 -21.23 4.53
C MET A 332 -1.83 -20.96 6.00
N GLU A 333 -0.91 -21.21 6.95
CA GLU A 333 -1.18 -21.09 8.39
C GLU A 333 -0.57 -19.82 8.98
N THR A 334 0.67 -19.52 8.61
CA THR A 334 1.49 -18.45 9.20
C THR A 334 1.90 -17.37 8.21
N GLY A 335 1.35 -17.36 6.99
CA GLY A 335 1.40 -16.18 6.12
C GLY A 335 0.73 -14.99 6.82
N GLU A 336 1.34 -13.82 6.73
CA GLU A 336 0.84 -12.63 7.45
C GLU A 336 -0.26 -11.89 6.67
N THR A 337 -0.18 -11.92 5.34
CA THR A 337 -1.15 -11.32 4.42
C THR A 337 -1.20 -12.14 3.12
N HIS A 338 -2.22 -11.93 2.29
CA HIS A 338 -2.48 -12.68 1.05
C HIS A 338 -2.61 -14.20 1.24
N VAL A 339 -3.04 -14.64 2.42
CA VAL A 339 -3.45 -16.02 2.66
C VAL A 339 -4.87 -16.23 2.12
N PRO A 340 -5.08 -17.16 1.19
CA PRO A 340 -6.36 -17.35 0.53
C PRO A 340 -7.38 -18.06 1.43
N GLY A 341 -8.66 -17.77 1.21
CA GLY A 341 -9.74 -18.54 1.82
C GLY A 341 -9.78 -19.97 1.29
N LEU A 342 -9.94 -20.95 2.18
CA LEU A 342 -10.22 -22.33 1.79
C LEU A 342 -11.61 -22.46 1.15
N ALA A 343 -11.75 -23.40 0.22
CA ALA A 343 -13.02 -23.96 -0.18
C ALA A 343 -13.88 -24.34 1.04
N GLY A 344 -15.20 -24.15 0.97
CA GLY A 344 -16.12 -24.23 2.11
C GLY A 344 -16.15 -22.97 2.98
N ASN A 345 -14.99 -22.39 3.29
CA ASN A 345 -14.88 -21.23 4.19
C ASN A 345 -15.01 -19.87 3.49
N ALA A 346 -14.69 -19.78 2.20
CA ALA A 346 -14.94 -18.59 1.38
C ALA A 346 -16.44 -18.31 1.11
N GLY A 347 -17.37 -19.05 1.74
CA GLY A 347 -18.80 -19.08 1.41
C GLY A 347 -19.51 -17.72 1.35
N ALA A 348 -19.12 -16.74 2.18
CA ALA A 348 -19.67 -15.38 2.10
C ALA A 348 -19.22 -14.67 0.81
N THR A 349 -17.91 -14.65 0.53
CA THR A 349 -17.31 -14.09 -0.70
C THR A 349 -17.83 -14.80 -1.94
N SER A 350 -17.83 -16.14 -1.95
CA SER A 350 -18.41 -16.96 -3.01
C SER A 350 -19.90 -16.70 -3.23
N GLY A 351 -20.67 -16.48 -2.16
CA GLY A 351 -22.10 -16.16 -2.22
C GLY A 351 -22.35 -14.81 -2.88
N VAL A 352 -21.61 -13.76 -2.48
CA VAL A 352 -21.69 -12.43 -3.12
C VAL A 352 -21.20 -12.49 -4.56
N ALA A 353 -20.13 -13.24 -4.86
CA ALA A 353 -19.64 -13.43 -6.23
C ALA A 353 -20.69 -14.10 -7.12
N LYS A 354 -21.40 -15.12 -6.60
CA LYS A 354 -22.49 -15.82 -7.31
C LYS A 354 -23.69 -14.90 -7.55
N LEU A 355 -24.03 -14.04 -6.59
CA LEU A 355 -25.12 -13.06 -6.70
C LEU A 355 -24.80 -11.94 -7.70
N MET A 356 -23.58 -11.42 -7.67
CA MET A 356 -23.13 -10.31 -8.55
C MET A 356 -22.78 -10.79 -9.96
N GLY A 357 -22.49 -12.07 -10.16
CA GLY A 357 -22.21 -12.68 -11.46
C GLY A 357 -21.10 -11.93 -12.22
N PRO A 358 -21.36 -11.42 -13.44
CA PRO A 358 -20.36 -10.72 -14.24
C PRO A 358 -19.89 -9.38 -13.64
N LEU A 359 -20.63 -8.81 -12.68
CA LEU A 359 -20.25 -7.58 -11.98
C LEU A 359 -19.30 -7.84 -10.79
N TRP A 360 -19.14 -9.09 -10.36
CA TRP A 360 -18.26 -9.43 -9.23
C TRP A 360 -16.84 -8.89 -9.36
N PRO A 361 -16.10 -9.04 -10.48
CA PRO A 361 -14.71 -8.59 -10.56
C PRO A 361 -14.57 -7.07 -10.43
N ILE A 362 -15.58 -6.32 -10.90
CA ILE A 362 -15.63 -4.85 -10.77
C ILE A 362 -15.80 -4.47 -9.30
N LEU A 363 -16.82 -5.03 -8.63
CA LEU A 363 -17.08 -4.77 -7.21
C LEU A 363 -15.88 -5.18 -6.34
N HIS A 364 -15.34 -6.38 -6.58
CA HIS A 364 -14.21 -6.92 -5.84
C HIS A 364 -12.97 -6.03 -5.99
N THR A 365 -12.64 -5.60 -7.22
CA THR A 365 -11.52 -4.68 -7.47
C THR A 365 -11.73 -3.34 -6.75
N VAL A 366 -12.91 -2.72 -6.86
CA VAL A 366 -13.20 -1.43 -6.21
C VAL A 366 -13.11 -1.55 -4.68
N VAL A 367 -13.66 -2.61 -4.10
CA VAL A 367 -13.63 -2.83 -2.64
C VAL A 367 -12.20 -3.09 -2.16
N VAL A 368 -11.45 -3.95 -2.84
CA VAL A 368 -10.07 -4.29 -2.45
C VAL A 368 -9.14 -3.08 -2.58
N LEU A 369 -9.16 -2.36 -3.70
CA LEU A 369 -8.25 -1.23 -3.90
C LEU A 369 -8.53 -0.01 -2.99
N LEU A 370 -9.81 0.25 -2.65
CA LEU A 370 -10.17 1.39 -1.80
C LEU A 370 -10.14 1.06 -0.30
N PHE A 371 -10.59 -0.13 0.09
CA PHE A 371 -10.82 -0.50 1.51
C PHE A 371 -9.90 -1.62 2.01
N GLY A 372 -9.23 -2.37 1.13
CA GLY A 372 -8.34 -3.47 1.52
C GLY A 372 -7.24 -3.04 2.48
N TRP A 373 -6.60 -1.89 2.22
CA TRP A 373 -5.55 -1.35 3.09
C TRP A 373 -6.07 -0.92 4.49
N PRO A 374 -7.11 -0.08 4.63
CA PRO A 374 -7.73 0.18 5.94
C PRO A 374 -8.20 -1.07 6.67
N MET A 375 -8.81 -2.03 5.97
CA MET A 375 -9.31 -3.29 6.56
C MET A 375 -8.17 -4.19 7.06
N TYR A 376 -7.06 -4.26 6.33
CA TYR A 376 -5.84 -4.94 6.78
C TYR A 376 -5.28 -4.31 8.06
N LEU A 377 -5.12 -2.99 8.09
CA LEU A 377 -4.61 -2.29 9.28
C LEU A 377 -5.52 -2.49 10.51
N MET A 378 -6.84 -2.38 10.35
CA MET A 378 -7.77 -2.47 11.48
C MET A 378 -8.10 -3.90 11.92
N PHE A 379 -8.05 -4.90 11.04
CA PHE A 379 -8.64 -6.23 11.30
C PHE A 379 -7.80 -7.43 10.88
N GLY A 380 -6.58 -7.23 10.35
CA GLY A 380 -5.70 -8.32 9.92
C GLY A 380 -6.24 -9.11 8.72
N GLU A 381 -6.94 -8.43 7.82
CA GLU A 381 -7.64 -9.10 6.72
C GLU A 381 -6.66 -9.77 5.75
N SER A 382 -7.01 -10.97 5.27
CA SER A 382 -6.13 -11.91 4.53
C SER A 382 -4.91 -12.49 5.28
N GLY A 383 -4.82 -12.32 6.60
CA GLY A 383 -3.81 -12.98 7.43
C GLY A 383 -4.13 -14.44 7.75
N GLY A 384 -3.08 -15.23 7.98
CA GLY A 384 -3.17 -16.66 8.29
C GLY A 384 -3.83 -16.97 9.65
N PRO A 385 -4.50 -18.13 9.77
CA PRO A 385 -5.28 -18.52 10.95
C PRO A 385 -4.45 -18.65 12.23
N ALA A 386 -3.13 -18.77 12.15
CA ALA A 386 -2.26 -18.78 13.33
C ALA A 386 -2.28 -17.45 14.10
N TYR A 387 -2.49 -16.31 13.43
CA TYR A 387 -2.49 -14.98 14.06
C TYR A 387 -3.86 -14.54 14.61
N GLY A 388 -4.94 -15.22 14.23
CA GLY A 388 -6.29 -14.90 14.68
C GLY A 388 -6.81 -13.58 14.08
N LYS A 389 -7.29 -12.66 14.91
CA LYS A 389 -7.53 -11.26 14.51
C LYS A 389 -6.36 -10.40 14.97
N THR A 390 -5.82 -9.57 14.09
CA THR A 390 -4.75 -8.61 14.41
C THR A 390 -5.21 -7.18 14.16
N ASN A 391 -4.47 -6.20 14.70
CA ASN A 391 -4.73 -4.77 14.50
C ASN A 391 -3.40 -4.00 14.62
N HIS A 392 -3.13 -3.12 13.66
CA HIS A 392 -1.88 -2.39 13.50
C HIS A 392 -1.76 -1.12 14.36
N PHE A 393 -2.80 -0.80 15.14
CA PHE A 393 -2.88 0.33 16.08
C PHE A 393 -3.19 -0.13 17.52
N TRP A 394 -3.54 -1.40 17.73
CA TRP A 394 -3.87 -1.93 19.06
C TRP A 394 -3.40 -3.39 19.22
N PRO A 395 -2.17 -3.61 19.73
CA PRO A 395 -1.53 -4.93 19.78
C PRO A 395 -1.93 -5.76 21.01
N TYR A 396 -3.07 -5.45 21.61
CA TYR A 396 -3.59 -6.07 22.84
C TYR A 396 -4.95 -6.72 22.57
N ALA A 397 -5.53 -7.36 23.58
CA ALA A 397 -6.87 -7.94 23.50
C ALA A 397 -7.89 -6.87 23.02
N PRO A 398 -8.82 -7.21 22.11
CA PRO A 398 -9.10 -8.56 21.59
C PRO A 398 -8.26 -8.99 20.36
N PHE A 399 -7.25 -8.23 19.93
CA PHE A 399 -6.49 -8.43 18.68
C PHE A 399 -5.15 -9.18 18.82
N ASN A 400 -4.99 -9.94 19.91
CA ASN A 400 -3.86 -10.85 20.11
C ASN A 400 -4.35 -12.27 20.46
N ASN A 401 -5.37 -12.73 19.73
CA ASN A 401 -6.15 -13.92 20.06
C ASN A 401 -5.79 -15.20 19.25
N GLY A 402 -4.74 -15.14 18.43
CA GLY A 402 -4.22 -16.30 17.69
C GLY A 402 -3.34 -17.22 18.54
N GLU A 403 -2.95 -18.34 17.94
CA GLU A 403 -1.88 -19.22 18.48
C GLU A 403 -0.50 -18.52 18.45
N LYS A 404 -0.32 -17.55 17.54
CA LYS A 404 0.85 -16.67 17.45
C LYS A 404 0.43 -15.20 17.57
N GLU A 405 1.16 -14.43 18.37
CA GLU A 405 0.97 -12.97 18.47
C GLU A 405 1.79 -12.26 17.36
N LEU A 406 1.16 -11.38 16.57
CA LEU A 406 1.84 -10.65 15.49
C LEU A 406 2.85 -9.61 16.05
N PHE A 407 2.48 -8.97 17.15
CA PHE A 407 3.24 -7.91 17.83
C PHE A 407 3.67 -8.31 19.26
N PRO A 408 4.59 -9.29 19.43
CA PRO A 408 4.99 -9.77 20.74
C PRO A 408 5.99 -8.82 21.44
N GLY A 409 5.96 -8.81 22.77
CA GLY A 409 6.96 -8.14 23.62
C GLY A 409 7.20 -6.67 23.24
N LYS A 410 8.46 -6.32 22.92
CA LYS A 410 8.90 -4.96 22.57
C LYS A 410 8.16 -4.34 21.38
N HIS A 411 7.52 -5.15 20.52
CA HIS A 411 6.74 -4.62 19.40
C HIS A 411 5.49 -3.86 19.84
N LYS A 412 4.90 -4.16 21.02
CA LYS A 412 3.69 -3.48 21.50
C LYS A 412 3.90 -1.98 21.71
N ALA A 413 5.00 -1.61 22.37
CA ALA A 413 5.38 -0.21 22.54
C ALA A 413 5.73 0.48 21.20
N ARG A 414 6.32 -0.27 20.25
CA ARG A 414 6.61 0.23 18.89
C ARG A 414 5.33 0.47 18.07
N VAL A 415 4.28 -0.33 18.23
CA VAL A 415 2.95 -0.05 17.65
C VAL A 415 2.45 1.30 18.18
N LEU A 416 2.35 1.47 19.50
CA LEU A 416 1.89 2.72 20.12
C LEU A 416 2.72 3.95 19.72
N LEU A 417 4.04 3.79 19.51
CA LEU A 417 4.89 4.84 18.97
C LEU A 417 4.49 5.24 17.54
N SER A 418 4.12 4.27 16.69
CA SER A 418 3.62 4.52 15.33
C SER A 418 2.31 5.30 15.34
N ASP A 419 1.44 4.99 16.29
CA ASP A 419 0.12 5.62 16.43
C ASP A 419 0.23 7.11 16.74
N ILE A 420 1.27 7.54 17.48
CA ILE A 420 1.55 8.97 17.74
C ILE A 420 1.74 9.73 16.40
N GLY A 421 2.48 9.16 15.45
CA GLY A 421 2.72 9.76 14.15
C GLY A 421 1.45 9.86 13.30
N VAL A 422 0.67 8.78 13.24
CA VAL A 422 -0.62 8.76 12.53
C VAL A 422 -1.64 9.73 13.15
N LEU A 423 -1.75 9.75 14.49
CA LEU A 423 -2.63 10.67 15.21
C LEU A 423 -2.21 12.14 15.04
N ALA A 424 -0.91 12.45 15.00
CA ALA A 424 -0.43 13.80 14.73
C ALA A 424 -0.83 14.28 13.33
N VAL A 425 -0.76 13.42 12.31
CA VAL A 425 -1.19 13.75 10.95
C VAL A 425 -2.71 13.89 10.87
N ILE A 426 -3.49 13.00 11.50
CA ILE A 426 -4.96 13.14 11.60
C ILE A 426 -5.34 14.47 12.28
N ALA A 427 -4.69 14.81 13.40
CA ALA A 427 -4.92 16.08 14.09
C ALA A 427 -4.59 17.30 13.22
N GLY A 428 -3.50 17.25 12.45
CA GLY A 428 -3.15 18.29 11.48
C GLY A 428 -4.18 18.44 10.36
N LEU A 429 -4.70 17.34 9.81
CA LEU A 429 -5.76 17.35 8.79
C LEU A 429 -7.08 17.89 9.33
N VAL A 430 -7.44 17.53 10.56
CA VAL A 430 -8.64 18.08 11.25
C VAL A 430 -8.47 19.58 11.52
N ALA A 431 -7.30 20.02 11.98
CA ALA A 431 -7.02 21.44 12.20
C ALA A 431 -7.11 22.25 10.89
N TRP A 432 -6.51 21.74 9.80
CA TRP A 432 -6.60 22.37 8.47
C TRP A 432 -8.04 22.42 7.94
N GLY A 433 -8.80 21.33 8.10
CA GLY A 433 -10.22 21.29 7.74
C GLY A 433 -11.09 22.22 8.59
N ALA A 434 -10.72 22.47 9.85
CA ALA A 434 -11.43 23.38 10.75
C ALA A 434 -11.11 24.85 10.46
N THR A 435 -9.89 25.19 10.03
CA THR A 435 -9.53 26.57 9.70
C THR A 435 -10.03 27.01 8.32
N TRP A 436 -9.90 26.15 7.30
CA TRP A 436 -10.15 26.54 5.90
C TRP A 436 -11.32 25.80 5.24
N GLY A 437 -11.92 24.85 5.94
CA GLY A 437 -13.03 24.03 5.45
C GLY A 437 -12.58 22.64 4.99
N ALA A 438 -13.38 21.62 5.30
CA ALA A 438 -13.02 20.21 5.11
C ALA A 438 -12.65 19.81 3.67
N MET A 439 -13.11 20.56 2.65
CA MET A 439 -12.77 20.27 1.25
C MET A 439 -11.28 20.44 0.94
N TYR A 440 -10.54 21.29 1.67
CA TYR A 440 -9.09 21.47 1.45
C TYR A 440 -8.29 20.19 1.71
N PRO A 441 -8.28 19.61 2.93
CA PRO A 441 -7.60 18.33 3.19
C PRO A 441 -8.21 17.17 2.39
N ILE A 442 -9.53 17.16 2.12
CA ILE A 442 -10.13 16.10 1.31
C ILE A 442 -9.56 16.09 -0.12
N LEU A 443 -9.52 17.24 -0.79
CA LEU A 443 -9.07 17.31 -2.18
C LEU A 443 -7.54 17.24 -2.31
N HIS A 444 -6.79 17.87 -1.41
CA HIS A 444 -5.32 17.93 -1.52
C HIS A 444 -4.61 16.72 -0.93
N TYR A 445 -5.17 16.08 0.11
CA TYR A 445 -4.53 14.98 0.84
C TYR A 445 -5.28 13.66 0.68
N VAL A 446 -6.57 13.60 1.06
CA VAL A 446 -7.32 12.32 1.08
C VAL A 446 -7.45 11.74 -0.33
N LEU A 447 -7.72 12.58 -1.33
CA LEU A 447 -7.89 12.13 -2.71
C LEU A 447 -6.60 11.55 -3.33
N PRO A 448 -5.41 12.17 -3.22
CA PRO A 448 -4.14 11.52 -3.54
C PRO A 448 -3.81 10.29 -2.70
N TYR A 449 -4.13 10.30 -1.40
CA TYR A 449 -3.90 9.15 -0.50
C TYR A 449 -4.68 7.90 -0.96
N LEU A 450 -5.91 8.05 -1.47
CA LEU A 450 -6.63 6.94 -2.11
C LEU A 450 -5.88 6.38 -3.34
N GLY A 451 -5.18 7.24 -4.10
CA GLY A 451 -4.30 6.81 -5.19
C GLY A 451 -3.09 6.00 -4.71
N VAL A 452 -2.44 6.41 -3.61
CA VAL A 452 -1.37 5.63 -2.96
C VAL A 452 -1.89 4.28 -2.49
N ASN A 453 -3.07 4.23 -1.86
CA ASN A 453 -3.68 2.97 -1.41
C ASN A 453 -4.01 2.03 -2.59
N CYS A 454 -4.52 2.57 -3.70
CA CYS A 454 -4.78 1.79 -4.90
C CYS A 454 -3.50 1.16 -5.47
N TRP A 455 -2.39 1.89 -5.48
CA TRP A 455 -1.09 1.34 -5.90
C TRP A 455 -0.56 0.31 -4.91
N LEU A 456 -0.57 0.61 -3.61
CA LEU A 456 -0.13 -0.28 -2.54
C LEU A 456 -0.84 -1.64 -2.63
N VAL A 457 -2.18 -1.64 -2.58
CA VAL A 457 -2.96 -2.88 -2.66
C VAL A 457 -2.83 -3.52 -4.04
N GLY A 458 -2.73 -2.73 -5.11
CA GLY A 458 -2.50 -3.24 -6.46
C GLY A 458 -1.20 -4.03 -6.58
N TYR A 459 -0.10 -3.53 -6.02
CA TYR A 459 1.18 -4.25 -5.96
C TYR A 459 1.10 -5.47 -5.05
N THR A 460 0.69 -5.30 -3.78
CA THR A 460 0.74 -6.43 -2.85
C THR A 460 -0.22 -7.55 -3.27
N TRP A 461 -1.34 -7.26 -3.94
CA TRP A 461 -2.20 -8.29 -4.50
C TRP A 461 -1.60 -8.99 -5.74
N LEU A 462 -1.16 -8.24 -6.76
CA LEU A 462 -0.76 -8.82 -8.05
C LEU A 462 0.58 -9.56 -8.00
N GLN A 463 1.48 -9.17 -7.10
CA GLN A 463 2.78 -9.80 -6.91
C GLN A 463 2.70 -11.08 -6.06
N HIS A 464 1.60 -11.28 -5.32
CA HIS A 464 1.37 -12.44 -4.44
C HIS A 464 0.23 -13.36 -4.88
N THR A 465 -0.52 -13.00 -5.92
CA THR A 465 -1.69 -13.77 -6.37
C THR A 465 -1.78 -13.85 -7.88
N ASP A 466 -1.87 -15.07 -8.41
CA ASP A 466 -2.42 -15.37 -9.72
C ASP A 466 -3.00 -16.78 -9.76
N VAL A 467 -3.77 -17.10 -10.80
CA VAL A 467 -4.54 -18.35 -10.95
C VAL A 467 -3.69 -19.62 -10.90
N ASP A 468 -2.39 -19.51 -11.20
CA ASP A 468 -1.41 -20.59 -11.24
C ASP A 468 -0.26 -20.39 -10.24
N VAL A 469 -0.44 -19.56 -9.21
CA VAL A 469 0.45 -19.48 -8.05
C VAL A 469 -0.16 -20.23 -6.86
N PRO A 470 0.49 -21.32 -6.37
CA PRO A 470 0.04 -22.09 -5.22
C PRO A 470 0.46 -21.52 -3.87
N HIS A 471 -0.19 -22.03 -2.82
CA HIS A 471 0.16 -21.83 -1.41
C HIS A 471 0.45 -23.19 -0.74
N PHE A 472 1.13 -23.19 0.42
CA PHE A 472 1.65 -24.39 1.07
C PHE A 472 1.28 -24.50 2.56
N ASP A 473 1.00 -25.71 3.05
CA ASP A 473 0.91 -26.00 4.49
C ASP A 473 2.30 -26.17 5.15
N SER A 474 2.30 -26.41 6.46
CA SER A 474 3.52 -26.61 7.26
C SER A 474 4.40 -27.81 6.83
N ASN A 475 3.87 -28.77 6.07
CA ASN A 475 4.62 -29.97 5.64
C ASN A 475 5.44 -29.69 4.39
N GLU A 476 4.87 -28.95 3.44
CA GLU A 476 5.54 -28.61 2.18
C GLU A 476 6.26 -27.25 2.20
N TYR A 477 5.92 -26.34 3.12
CA TYR A 477 6.45 -24.98 3.09
C TYR A 477 7.98 -24.93 3.28
N THR A 478 8.64 -24.15 2.44
CA THR A 478 10.02 -23.70 2.67
C THR A 478 10.12 -22.21 2.38
N TRP A 479 11.08 -21.52 3.00
CA TRP A 479 11.35 -20.11 2.72
C TRP A 479 11.54 -19.83 1.21
N ALA A 480 12.24 -20.72 0.49
CA ALA A 480 12.49 -20.56 -0.93
C ALA A 480 11.22 -20.77 -1.77
N LYS A 481 10.35 -21.73 -1.41
CA LYS A 481 9.01 -21.81 -2.01
C LYS A 481 8.25 -20.50 -1.78
N GLY A 482 8.23 -19.96 -0.57
CA GLY A 482 7.58 -18.68 -0.29
C GLY A 482 8.11 -17.52 -1.15
N ALA A 483 9.42 -17.30 -1.15
CA ALA A 483 10.03 -16.17 -1.84
C ALA A 483 9.90 -16.25 -3.38
N PHE A 484 10.13 -17.43 -3.98
CA PHE A 484 10.06 -17.60 -5.44
C PHE A 484 8.64 -17.76 -6.00
N HIS A 485 7.61 -17.92 -5.15
CA HIS A 485 6.20 -17.87 -5.58
C HIS A 485 5.59 -16.47 -5.61
N THR A 486 6.43 -15.44 -5.43
CA THR A 486 6.07 -14.07 -5.80
C THR A 486 6.32 -13.80 -7.28
N ILE A 487 5.75 -12.74 -7.85
CA ILE A 487 5.68 -12.53 -9.30
C ILE A 487 6.21 -11.15 -9.69
N ASP A 488 7.19 -11.10 -10.59
CA ASP A 488 7.60 -9.84 -11.23
C ASP A 488 6.72 -9.53 -12.46
N ARG A 489 6.30 -8.26 -12.58
CA ARG A 489 5.41 -7.78 -13.66
C ARG A 489 5.89 -6.43 -14.16
N PRO A 490 5.89 -6.15 -15.48
CA PRO A 490 6.32 -4.86 -16.00
C PRO A 490 5.25 -3.78 -15.80
N TYR A 491 5.61 -2.69 -15.11
CA TYR A 491 4.74 -1.49 -14.98
C TYR A 491 5.09 -0.41 -16.01
N GLY A 492 6.26 -0.49 -16.62
CA GLY A 492 6.71 0.42 -17.67
C GLY A 492 7.46 1.64 -17.09
N PRO A 493 8.30 2.29 -17.90
CA PRO A 493 9.42 3.11 -17.42
C PRO A 493 9.00 4.28 -16.52
N VAL A 494 7.81 4.85 -16.72
CA VAL A 494 7.31 5.95 -15.88
C VAL A 494 6.92 5.47 -14.47
N LEU A 495 6.19 4.36 -14.37
CA LEU A 495 5.78 3.81 -13.07
C LEU A 495 6.95 3.12 -12.37
N ASP A 496 7.81 2.43 -13.12
CA ASP A 496 9.04 1.83 -12.60
C ASP A 496 9.99 2.91 -12.05
N PHE A 497 10.05 4.10 -12.66
CA PHE A 497 10.80 5.24 -12.13
C PHE A 497 10.14 5.84 -10.88
N LEU A 498 8.83 6.13 -10.91
CA LEU A 498 8.13 6.79 -9.80
C LEU A 498 8.02 5.90 -8.56
N HIS A 499 7.86 4.59 -8.74
CA HIS A 499 7.67 3.60 -7.68
C HIS A 499 8.94 2.76 -7.43
N HIS A 500 10.11 3.22 -7.89
CA HIS A 500 11.42 2.60 -7.67
C HIS A 500 11.53 1.13 -8.09
N GLY A 501 10.72 0.69 -9.05
CA GLY A 501 10.74 -0.68 -9.59
C GLY A 501 10.05 -1.73 -8.74
N ILE A 502 9.36 -1.37 -7.65
CA ILE A 502 8.89 -2.32 -6.62
C ILE A 502 8.17 -3.56 -7.17
N GLY A 503 7.24 -3.41 -8.12
CA GLY A 503 6.52 -4.54 -8.73
C GLY A 503 7.23 -5.25 -9.89
N SER A 504 8.31 -4.68 -10.39
CA SER A 504 9.15 -5.22 -11.48
C SER A 504 10.38 -5.98 -10.95
N THR A 505 10.70 -5.84 -9.65
CA THR A 505 11.80 -6.53 -8.95
C THR A 505 11.35 -7.13 -7.60
N HIS A 506 10.06 -7.44 -7.47
CA HIS A 506 9.40 -7.96 -6.26
C HIS A 506 9.89 -9.36 -5.85
N VAL A 507 10.30 -10.21 -6.80
CA VAL A 507 10.92 -11.51 -6.49
C VAL A 507 12.28 -11.32 -5.82
N THR A 508 13.09 -10.37 -6.31
CA THR A 508 14.33 -9.97 -5.62
C THR A 508 14.04 -9.41 -4.23
N HIS A 509 13.00 -8.59 -4.12
CA HIS A 509 12.56 -8.03 -2.85
C HIS A 509 12.18 -9.14 -1.84
N HIS A 510 11.47 -10.20 -2.23
CA HIS A 510 11.16 -11.32 -1.34
C HIS A 510 12.33 -12.25 -1.06
N VAL A 511 13.28 -12.37 -1.99
CA VAL A 511 14.52 -13.12 -1.79
C VAL A 511 15.43 -12.41 -0.77
N ASN A 512 15.58 -11.09 -0.84
CA ASN A 512 16.29 -10.32 0.18
C ASN A 512 15.85 -8.85 0.17
N SER A 513 14.89 -8.51 1.02
CA SER A 513 14.32 -7.17 1.08
C SER A 513 15.29 -6.10 1.60
N ALA A 514 16.41 -6.48 2.21
CA ALA A 514 17.47 -5.56 2.63
C ALA A 514 18.38 -5.10 1.48
N ILE A 515 18.17 -5.59 0.25
CA ILE A 515 18.83 -5.10 -0.97
C ILE A 515 18.13 -3.80 -1.42
N PRO A 516 18.86 -2.67 -1.57
CA PRO A 516 18.24 -1.43 -2.05
C PRO A 516 17.62 -1.57 -3.44
N HIS A 517 16.44 -0.99 -3.65
CA HIS A 517 15.72 -0.94 -4.94
C HIS A 517 16.60 -0.60 -6.15
N TYR A 518 17.53 0.35 -6.01
CA TYR A 518 18.43 0.75 -7.10
C TYR A 518 19.50 -0.29 -7.48
N ASN A 519 19.67 -1.33 -6.67
CA ASN A 519 20.46 -2.53 -6.98
C ASN A 519 19.57 -3.73 -7.31
N ALA A 520 18.31 -3.74 -6.85
CA ALA A 520 17.37 -4.85 -7.04
C ALA A 520 17.27 -5.29 -8.52
N TRP A 521 17.18 -4.35 -9.45
CA TRP A 521 17.21 -4.60 -10.90
C TRP A 521 18.36 -5.50 -11.37
N LYS A 522 19.58 -5.26 -10.89
CA LYS A 522 20.75 -6.08 -11.27
C LYS A 522 20.68 -7.47 -10.64
N VAL A 523 20.18 -7.56 -9.41
CA VAL A 523 20.00 -8.83 -8.69
C VAL A 523 18.88 -9.66 -9.32
N THR A 524 17.80 -9.02 -9.80
CA THR A 524 16.72 -9.64 -10.58
C THR A 524 17.26 -10.38 -11.80
N GLU A 525 18.15 -9.77 -12.59
CA GLU A 525 18.78 -10.45 -13.73
C GLU A 525 19.66 -11.63 -13.31
N HIS A 526 20.38 -11.54 -12.18
CA HIS A 526 21.16 -12.66 -11.65
C HIS A 526 20.26 -13.81 -11.15
N LEU A 527 19.11 -13.52 -10.54
CA LEU A 527 18.15 -14.54 -10.10
C LEU A 527 17.47 -15.20 -11.30
N LYS A 528 17.11 -14.43 -12.35
CA LYS A 528 16.60 -14.97 -13.62
C LYS A 528 17.57 -15.95 -14.26
N SER A 529 18.86 -15.60 -14.32
CA SER A 529 19.88 -16.46 -14.95
C SER A 529 20.26 -17.67 -14.10
N THR A 530 20.25 -17.55 -12.78
CA THR A 530 20.69 -18.63 -11.86
C THR A 530 19.55 -19.60 -11.54
N PHE A 531 18.31 -19.11 -11.43
CA PHE A 531 17.14 -19.89 -11.02
C PHE A 531 16.01 -19.83 -12.06
N PRO A 532 16.29 -20.08 -13.37
CA PRO A 532 15.34 -19.87 -14.45
C PRO A 532 14.07 -20.71 -14.31
N ASP A 533 14.14 -21.88 -13.67
CA ASP A 533 12.98 -22.78 -13.52
C ASP A 533 11.98 -22.33 -12.45
N ILE A 534 12.43 -21.64 -11.40
CA ILE A 534 11.58 -21.24 -10.26
C ILE A 534 11.27 -19.74 -10.23
N TYR A 535 12.07 -18.89 -10.87
CA TYR A 535 11.81 -17.45 -10.94
C TYR A 535 10.55 -17.15 -11.78
N LEU A 536 9.59 -16.40 -11.23
CA LEU A 536 8.30 -16.11 -11.87
C LEU A 536 8.24 -14.67 -12.43
N TYR A 537 7.85 -14.55 -13.70
CA TYR A 537 7.64 -13.28 -14.39
C TYR A 537 6.43 -13.39 -15.31
N ASP A 538 5.46 -12.49 -15.15
CA ASP A 538 4.27 -12.44 -15.98
C ASP A 538 4.20 -11.10 -16.75
N PRO A 539 4.39 -11.10 -18.09
CA PRO A 539 4.32 -9.90 -18.93
C PRO A 539 2.89 -9.41 -19.21
N THR A 540 1.85 -10.03 -18.65
CA THR A 540 0.45 -9.62 -18.83
C THR A 540 0.28 -8.16 -18.40
N PRO A 541 -0.31 -7.28 -19.24
CA PRO A 541 -0.62 -5.91 -18.86
C PRO A 541 -1.42 -5.83 -17.55
N VAL A 542 -0.98 -4.99 -16.61
CA VAL A 542 -1.44 -4.92 -15.21
C VAL A 542 -2.96 -4.97 -15.06
N HIS A 543 -3.71 -4.21 -15.89
CA HIS A 543 -5.18 -4.20 -15.86
C HIS A 543 -5.83 -5.55 -16.23
N LYS A 544 -5.21 -6.35 -17.11
CA LYS A 544 -5.67 -7.70 -17.47
C LYS A 544 -5.33 -8.70 -16.37
N ALA A 545 -4.16 -8.58 -15.73
CA ALA A 545 -3.79 -9.39 -14.58
C ALA A 545 -4.75 -9.13 -13.40
N LEU A 546 -5.02 -7.86 -13.10
CA LEU A 546 -6.01 -7.43 -12.09
C LEU A 546 -7.40 -7.99 -12.37
N TRP A 547 -7.88 -7.91 -13.60
CA TRP A 547 -9.17 -8.50 -13.98
C TRP A 547 -9.20 -10.03 -13.80
N ARG A 548 -8.14 -10.73 -14.21
CA ARG A 548 -7.99 -12.19 -14.05
C ARG A 548 -8.00 -12.59 -12.57
N VAL A 549 -7.19 -11.93 -11.76
CA VAL A 549 -7.07 -12.17 -10.31
C VAL A 549 -8.39 -11.87 -9.59
N ALA A 550 -8.96 -10.68 -9.78
CA ALA A 550 -10.22 -10.29 -9.12
C ALA A 550 -11.40 -11.20 -9.47
N LYS A 551 -11.41 -11.78 -10.68
CA LYS A 551 -12.44 -12.71 -11.14
C LYS A 551 -12.26 -14.14 -10.63
N ASN A 552 -11.03 -14.66 -10.67
CA ASN A 552 -10.77 -16.09 -10.54
C ASN A 552 -10.17 -16.48 -9.18
N CYS A 553 -9.44 -15.59 -8.50
CA CYS A 553 -8.75 -15.89 -7.25
C CYS A 553 -9.64 -15.60 -6.03
N ILE A 554 -10.66 -16.44 -5.82
CA ILE A 554 -11.61 -16.32 -4.69
C ILE A 554 -11.31 -17.33 -3.56
N ALA A 555 -11.01 -18.57 -3.90
CA ALA A 555 -10.74 -19.64 -2.93
C ALA A 555 -9.76 -20.69 -3.48
N VAL A 556 -9.03 -21.33 -2.58
CA VAL A 556 -8.12 -22.45 -2.89
C VAL A 556 -8.63 -23.78 -2.35
N GLY A 557 -8.22 -24.87 -3.00
CA GLY A 557 -8.37 -26.24 -2.50
C GLY A 557 -7.04 -26.99 -2.52
N LYS A 558 -6.90 -28.03 -1.69
CA LYS A 558 -5.71 -28.89 -1.67
C LYS A 558 -5.61 -29.67 -2.99
N GLN A 559 -4.43 -29.70 -3.60
CA GLN A 559 -4.19 -30.40 -4.86
C GLN A 559 -4.13 -31.93 -4.63
N PRO A 560 -4.93 -32.75 -5.33
CA PRO A 560 -4.82 -34.20 -5.25
C PRO A 560 -3.45 -34.70 -5.72
N GLY A 561 -2.86 -35.63 -4.98
CA GLY A 561 -1.56 -36.24 -5.32
C GLY A 561 -0.34 -35.33 -5.08
N GLN A 562 -0.52 -34.11 -4.57
CA GLN A 562 0.54 -33.27 -4.02
C GLN A 562 0.12 -32.84 -2.62
N ASP A 563 0.55 -33.61 -1.61
CA ASP A 563 0.33 -33.23 -0.22
C ASP A 563 0.85 -31.81 0.06
N GLY A 564 0.22 -31.12 1.00
CA GLY A 564 0.54 -29.75 1.39
C GLY A 564 0.39 -28.61 0.37
N MET A 565 0.13 -28.86 -0.92
CA MET A 565 -0.06 -27.80 -1.92
C MET A 565 -1.53 -27.41 -2.11
N TYR A 566 -1.81 -26.10 -2.20
CA TYR A 566 -3.14 -25.51 -2.40
C TYR A 566 -3.17 -24.66 -3.67
N VAL A 567 -4.22 -24.80 -4.49
CA VAL A 567 -4.36 -24.12 -5.78
C VAL A 567 -5.73 -23.45 -5.93
N TRP A 568 -5.81 -22.39 -6.74
CA TRP A 568 -7.04 -21.63 -6.98
C TRP A 568 -8.09 -22.44 -7.75
N LEU A 569 -9.35 -22.33 -7.32
CA LEU A 569 -10.46 -23.08 -7.91
C LEU A 569 -11.14 -22.36 -9.08
N LYS A 570 -11.47 -23.12 -10.13
CA LYS A 570 -12.16 -22.66 -11.35
C LYS A 570 -13.59 -22.15 -11.11
N ASP A 571 -14.32 -22.80 -10.23
CA ASP A 571 -15.72 -22.47 -9.90
C ASP A 571 -15.89 -22.36 -8.38
N PRO A 572 -15.65 -21.17 -7.79
CA PRO A 572 -15.84 -20.92 -6.36
C PRO A 572 -17.32 -20.93 -5.96
N SER A 573 -18.26 -21.17 -6.87
CA SER A 573 -19.68 -21.38 -6.58
C SER A 573 -20.06 -22.85 -6.36
N ARG A 574 -19.14 -23.79 -6.68
CA ARG A 574 -19.17 -25.22 -6.32
C ARG A 574 -18.38 -25.54 -5.05
N SER A 575 -17.62 -24.59 -4.50
CA SER A 575 -16.88 -24.76 -3.25
C SER A 575 -17.76 -24.71 -2.00
N SER A 576 -19.09 -24.70 -2.14
CA SER A 576 -20.00 -24.95 -1.01
C SER A 576 -19.94 -26.42 -0.66
N VAL A 577 -19.14 -26.77 0.35
CA VAL A 577 -19.41 -27.97 1.14
C VAL A 577 -20.85 -27.81 1.64
N ALA A 578 -21.76 -28.66 1.16
CA ALA A 578 -23.05 -28.79 1.79
C ALA A 578 -22.76 -29.23 3.23
N VAL A 579 -23.09 -28.39 4.20
CA VAL A 579 -23.14 -28.83 5.60
C VAL A 579 -24.28 -29.82 5.65
N GLU A 580 -23.94 -31.10 5.52
CA GLU A 580 -24.86 -32.20 5.71
C GLU A 580 -25.43 -32.07 7.12
N GLN A 581 -26.68 -31.63 7.20
CA GLN A 581 -27.36 -31.46 8.49
C GLN A 581 -27.48 -32.84 9.12
N ASP A 582 -26.94 -32.99 10.33
CA ASP A 582 -26.81 -34.26 11.02
C ASP A 582 -28.08 -35.12 10.93
N VAL A 583 -27.90 -36.27 10.27
CA VAL A 583 -28.46 -37.58 10.62
C VAL A 583 -29.61 -37.53 11.62
N LYS A 584 -30.85 -37.69 11.13
CA LYS A 584 -31.93 -38.20 11.99
C LYS A 584 -31.49 -39.57 12.55
N PRO A 585 -31.53 -39.81 13.87
CA PRO A 585 -31.14 -41.10 14.42
C PRO A 585 -32.14 -42.18 14.00
N THR A 586 -31.74 -43.02 13.05
CA THR A 586 -32.46 -44.25 12.73
C THR A 586 -32.20 -45.27 13.83
N VAL A 587 -33.18 -45.47 14.71
CA VAL A 587 -33.11 -46.47 15.77
C VAL A 587 -33.11 -47.87 15.15
N GLN A 588 -31.94 -48.51 15.09
CA GLN A 588 -31.87 -49.96 14.90
C GLN A 588 -32.30 -50.66 16.18
N GLN A 589 -33.53 -51.17 16.21
CA GLN A 589 -33.91 -52.19 17.19
C GLN A 589 -33.20 -53.50 16.84
N THR A 590 -32.23 -53.89 17.67
CA THR A 590 -31.65 -55.23 17.67
C THR A 590 -32.70 -56.23 18.13
N GLY A 591 -33.07 -57.19 17.29
CA GLY A 591 -34.01 -58.24 17.65
C GLY A 591 -33.37 -59.35 18.50
N GLN A 592 -34.13 -59.86 19.47
CA GLN A 592 -33.98 -61.20 20.09
C GLN A 592 -35.37 -61.72 20.53
N PRO A 593 -35.55 -63.04 20.73
CA PRO A 593 -36.77 -63.70 20.26
C PRO A 593 -37.79 -64.18 21.32
N VAL A 594 -39.05 -64.30 20.86
CA VAL A 594 -40.07 -65.34 21.15
C VAL A 594 -40.25 -65.85 22.59
N LEU A 595 -41.45 -65.58 23.15
CA LEU A 595 -42.40 -66.52 23.80
C LEU A 595 -43.66 -65.71 24.19
N ALA A 596 -44.79 -65.88 23.49
CA ALA A 596 -45.88 -66.80 23.85
C ALA A 596 -46.65 -66.41 25.15
N THR A 597 -47.86 -65.87 24.93
CA THR A 597 -49.07 -65.86 25.79
C THR A 597 -48.99 -66.53 27.17
N VAL A 598 -49.35 -65.78 28.23
CA VAL A 598 -50.72 -65.76 28.79
C VAL A 598 -51.12 -64.31 29.07
#